data_AF-A0A0E3UI58-F1
#
_entry.id   AF-A0A0E3UI58-F1
#
_cell.length_a   1.000
_cell.length_b   1.000
_cell.length_c   1.000
_cell.angle_alpha   90.00
_cell.angle_beta   90.00
_cell.angle_gamma   90.00
#
_symmetry.space_group_name_H-M   'P 1'
#
loop_
_entity.id
_entity.type
_entity.pdbx_description
1 polymer ?
#
loop_
_entity_poly.entity_id
_entity_poly.type
_entity_poly.pdbx_seq_one_letter_code
_entity_poly.pdbx_strand_id
1 'polypeptide(L)'
;MKLYSTKRVKNGIEYPGFSVAYYEGGERTQKFFSKHDEAKAHAKNTLTRLVNGLTAAQDMRPVEIEESAMAREEFKSVGVGLLEGAKEYRRAHELLGGKGTVLEAVQYFLKLGVATPHKAKVLDVCRKLVAAKKNGRSYSAPSRRFTPAL
;
A
#
# COMPACT_ATOMS: atom_id res chain seq x y z
N MET A 1 2.89 30.15 13.07
CA MET A 1 2.62 29.56 14.41
C MET A 1 2.67 30.67 15.45
N LYS A 2 1.80 30.65 16.47
CA LYS A 2 1.76 31.67 17.54
C LYS A 2 1.67 31.00 18.91
N LEU A 3 2.40 31.55 19.89
CA LEU A 3 2.32 31.18 21.31
C LEU A 3 1.61 32.32 22.04
N TYR A 4 0.57 32.00 22.78
CA TYR A 4 -0.19 32.94 23.60
C TYR A 4 0.03 32.66 25.08
N SER A 5 0.15 33.71 25.87
CA SER A 5 0.11 33.65 27.34
C SER A 5 -1.20 34.26 27.81
N THR A 6 -1.93 33.53 28.65
CA THR A 6 -3.23 33.92 29.20
C THR A 6 -3.22 33.68 30.70
N LYS A 7 -3.86 34.56 31.46
CA LYS A 7 -4.12 34.30 32.89
C LYS A 7 -5.49 33.66 33.02
N ARG A 8 -5.60 32.55 33.73
CA ARG A 8 -6.87 31.87 34.01
C ARG A 8 -7.16 31.91 35.50
N VAL A 9 -8.33 32.42 35.86
CA VAL A 9 -8.80 32.41 37.24
C VAL A 9 -9.66 31.17 37.45
N LYS A 10 -9.31 30.32 38.41
CA LYS A 10 -10.15 29.21 38.85
C LYS A 10 -10.23 29.25 40.37
N ASN A 11 -11.45 29.29 40.92
CA ASN A 11 -11.71 29.40 42.35
C ASN A 11 -10.95 30.56 43.03
N GLY A 12 -10.87 31.73 42.37
CA GLY A 12 -10.19 32.91 42.89
C GLY A 12 -8.65 32.89 42.82
N ILE A 13 -8.04 31.80 42.33
CA ILE A 13 -6.59 31.67 42.16
C ILE A 13 -6.23 31.90 40.69
N GLU A 14 -5.29 32.81 40.43
CA GLU A 14 -4.73 33.07 39.10
C GLU A 14 -3.68 32.01 38.74
N TYR A 15 -3.90 31.33 37.62
CA TYR A 15 -2.95 30.39 37.03
C TYR A 15 -2.45 30.91 35.68
N PRO A 16 -1.14 30.87 35.40
CA PRO A 16 -0.64 31.11 34.07
C PRO A 16 -1.05 29.95 33.15
N GLY A 17 -1.63 30.27 32.00
CA GLY A 17 -2.02 29.33 30.96
C GLY A 17 -1.39 29.72 29.63
N PHE A 18 -0.73 28.78 28.97
CA PHE A 18 -0.05 28.98 27.71
C PHE A 18 -0.79 28.23 26.61
N SER A 19 -0.89 28.79 25.40
CA SER A 19 -1.48 28.06 24.28
C SER A 19 -0.67 28.22 23.00
N VAL A 20 -0.50 27.12 22.27
CA VAL A 20 0.19 27.07 20.99
C VAL A 20 -0.86 26.90 19.91
N ALA A 21 -0.93 27.84 18.97
CA ALA A 21 -1.79 27.76 17.80
C ALA A 21 -0.96 27.65 16.52
N TYR A 22 -1.31 26.67 15.68
CA TYR A 22 -0.65 26.40 14.40
C TYR A 22 -1.67 25.91 13.37
N TYR A 23 -1.29 25.97 12.11
CA TYR A 23 -2.05 25.40 11.01
C TYR A 23 -1.39 24.09 10.58
N GLU A 24 -2.18 23.05 10.37
CA GLU A 24 -1.76 21.74 9.90
C GLU A 24 -2.82 21.24 8.92
N GLY A 25 -2.44 20.92 7.69
CA GLY A 25 -3.38 20.46 6.65
C GLY A 25 -4.50 21.44 6.29
N GLY A 26 -4.27 22.76 6.44
CA GLY A 26 -5.29 23.79 6.19
C GLY A 26 -6.22 24.08 7.37
N GLU A 27 -6.19 23.28 8.43
CA GLU A 27 -6.99 23.49 9.63
C GLU A 27 -6.20 24.15 10.76
N ARG A 28 -6.88 25.00 11.55
CA ARG A 28 -6.27 25.67 12.71
C ARG A 28 -6.38 24.77 13.93
N THR A 29 -5.25 24.30 14.43
CA THR A 29 -5.16 23.55 15.69
C THR A 29 -4.65 24.45 16.82
N GLN A 30 -5.25 24.34 18.01
CA GLN A 30 -4.80 25.02 19.22
C GLN A 30 -4.71 24.06 20.40
N LYS A 31 -3.58 24.08 21.10
CA LYS A 31 -3.36 23.29 22.33
C LYS A 31 -3.03 24.18 23.51
N PHE A 32 -3.53 23.81 24.68
CA PHE A 32 -3.33 24.51 25.95
C PHE A 32 -2.36 23.76 26.86
N PHE A 33 -1.57 24.52 27.62
CA PHE A 33 -0.54 24.05 28.54
C PHE A 33 -0.57 24.88 29.83
N SER A 34 -0.23 24.26 30.96
CA SER A 34 -0.12 24.92 32.26
C SER A 34 1.27 25.51 32.53
N LYS A 35 2.30 25.02 31.85
CA LYS A 35 3.69 25.51 32.01
C LYS A 35 4.23 26.11 30.72
N HIS A 36 5.01 27.17 30.85
CA HIS A 36 5.61 27.87 29.72
C HIS A 36 6.61 26.99 28.97
N ASP A 37 7.46 26.25 29.70
CA ASP A 37 8.51 25.42 29.10
C ASP A 37 7.93 24.25 28.31
N GLU A 38 6.84 23.66 28.79
CA GLU A 38 6.09 22.61 28.08
C GLU A 38 5.50 23.17 26.77
N ALA A 39 4.91 24.37 26.82
CA ALA A 39 4.37 25.02 25.63
C ALA A 39 5.47 25.36 24.61
N LYS A 40 6.63 25.84 25.08
CA LYS A 40 7.79 26.17 24.23
C LYS A 40 8.42 24.92 23.62
N ALA A 41 8.54 23.83 24.38
CA ALA A 41 9.04 22.56 23.88
C ALA A 41 8.10 21.97 22.82
N HIS A 42 6.79 21.96 23.09
CA HIS A 42 5.78 21.51 22.13
C HIS A 42 5.79 22.38 20.86
N ALA A 43 5.87 23.70 21.02
CA ALA A 43 6.03 24.66 19.92
C ALA A 43 7.24 24.32 19.04
N LYS A 44 8.43 24.13 19.62
CA LYS A 44 9.65 23.79 18.89
C LYS A 44 9.53 22.46 18.15
N ASN A 45 9.03 21.42 18.82
CA ASN A 45 8.84 20.11 18.21
C ASN A 45 7.82 20.13 17.07
N THR A 46 6.72 20.86 17.25
CA THR A 46 5.69 21.03 16.22
C THR A 46 6.24 21.81 15.04
N LEU A 47 7.04 22.86 15.27
CA LEU A 47 7.71 23.60 14.22
C LEU A 47 8.66 22.70 13.43
N THR A 48 9.50 21.91 14.09
CA THR A 48 10.39 20.95 13.41
C THR A 48 9.60 19.92 12.61
N ARG A 49 8.51 19.38 13.17
CA ARG A 49 7.64 18.44 12.46
C ARG A 49 6.98 19.07 11.24
N LEU A 50 6.45 20.28 11.38
CA LEU A 50 5.83 21.01 10.28
C LEU A 50 6.86 21.35 9.21
N VAL A 51 8.04 21.83 9.57
CA VAL A 51 9.12 22.14 8.61
C VAL A 51 9.54 20.88 7.87
N ASN A 52 9.82 19.77 8.58
CA ASN A 52 10.25 18.50 7.98
C ASN A 52 9.13 17.85 7.13
N GLY A 53 7.89 17.91 7.60
CA GLY A 53 6.72 17.41 6.87
C GLY A 53 6.36 18.28 5.66
N LEU A 54 6.55 19.60 5.76
CA LEU A 54 6.44 20.53 4.64
C LEU A 54 7.55 20.31 3.64
N THR A 55 8.81 20.10 4.04
CA THR A 55 9.89 19.80 3.07
C THR A 55 9.61 18.51 2.31
N ALA A 56 9.17 17.46 3.00
CA ALA A 56 8.80 16.19 2.36
C ALA A 56 7.57 16.30 1.42
N ALA A 57 6.64 17.24 1.68
CA ALA A 57 5.48 17.49 0.82
C ALA A 57 5.76 18.53 -0.29
N GLN A 58 6.67 19.48 -0.04
CA GLN A 58 7.04 20.58 -0.93
C GLN A 58 8.05 20.17 -1.99
N ASP A 59 8.77 19.06 -1.78
CA ASP A 59 9.66 18.46 -2.78
C ASP A 59 8.94 17.52 -3.77
N MET A 60 7.63 17.29 -3.62
CA MET A 60 6.86 16.57 -4.64
C MET A 60 6.65 17.49 -5.83
N ARG A 61 7.16 17.09 -6.99
CA ARG A 61 6.93 17.84 -8.24
C ARG A 61 5.42 17.77 -8.58
N PRO A 62 4.84 18.78 -9.26
CA PRO A 62 3.43 18.76 -9.64
C PRO A 62 3.00 17.46 -10.35
N VAL A 63 3.89 16.91 -11.17
CA VAL A 63 3.69 15.61 -11.86
C VAL A 63 3.56 14.45 -10.87
N GLU A 64 4.37 14.40 -9.82
CA GLU A 64 4.34 13.32 -8.81
C GLU A 64 3.08 13.40 -7.95
N ILE A 65 2.57 14.61 -7.71
CA ILE A 65 1.30 14.82 -7.02
C ILE A 65 0.16 14.25 -7.86
N GLU A 66 0.10 14.58 -9.15
CA GLU A 66 -0.90 14.07 -10.08
C GLU A 66 -0.81 12.55 -10.22
N GLU A 67 0.38 11.99 -10.43
CA GLU A 67 0.61 10.55 -10.50
C GLU A 67 0.19 9.82 -9.22
N SER A 68 0.49 10.39 -8.05
CA SER A 68 0.10 9.79 -6.78
C SER A 68 -1.42 9.84 -6.54
N ALA A 69 -2.10 10.89 -7.02
CA ALA A 69 -3.55 11.01 -6.96
C ALA A 69 -4.22 9.98 -7.88
N MET A 70 -3.74 9.86 -9.12
CA MET A 70 -4.20 8.85 -10.08
C MET A 70 -3.98 7.43 -9.54
N ALA A 71 -2.79 7.14 -9.00
CA ALA A 71 -2.50 5.84 -8.42
C ALA A 71 -3.45 5.51 -7.25
N ARG A 72 -3.77 6.49 -6.40
CA ARG A 72 -4.75 6.27 -5.30
C ARG A 72 -6.15 5.94 -5.83
N GLU A 73 -6.60 6.59 -6.91
CA GLU A 73 -7.88 6.29 -7.54
C GLU A 73 -7.92 4.87 -8.10
N GLU A 74 -6.87 4.47 -8.82
CA GLU A 74 -6.73 3.11 -9.39
C GLU A 74 -6.79 2.03 -8.30
N PHE A 75 -6.02 2.21 -7.21
CA PHE A 75 -5.99 1.25 -6.11
C PHE A 75 -7.28 1.21 -5.30
N LYS A 76 -8.02 2.32 -5.24
CA LYS A 76 -9.35 2.39 -4.60
C LYS A 76 -10.36 1.47 -5.29
N SER A 77 -10.28 1.33 -6.63
CA SER A 77 -11.17 0.44 -7.40
C SER A 77 -10.98 -1.05 -7.04
N VAL A 78 -9.77 -1.43 -6.65
CA VAL A 78 -9.39 -2.81 -6.25
C VAL A 78 -9.59 -3.04 -4.74
N GLY A 79 -9.89 -1.99 -3.97
CA GLY A 79 -10.06 -2.07 -2.53
C GLY A 79 -8.75 -2.29 -1.75
N VAL A 80 -7.61 -2.00 -2.37
CA VAL A 80 -6.27 -2.17 -1.78
C VAL A 80 -5.66 -0.79 -1.51
N GLY A 81 -4.96 -0.64 -0.39
CA GLY A 81 -4.23 0.60 -0.12
C GLY A 81 -3.02 0.74 -1.05
N LEU A 82 -2.72 1.96 -1.53
CA LEU A 82 -1.60 2.24 -2.45
C LEU A 82 -0.27 1.62 -1.99
N LEU A 83 0.05 1.73 -0.70
CA LEU A 83 1.29 1.16 -0.14
C LEU A 83 1.29 -0.37 -0.18
N GLU A 84 0.15 -1.01 0.05
CA GLU A 84 0.05 -2.47 0.05
C GLU A 84 0.16 -3.00 -1.37
N GLY A 85 -0.54 -2.39 -2.32
CA GLY A 85 -0.43 -2.71 -3.73
C GLY A 85 0.98 -2.53 -4.30
N ALA A 86 1.69 -1.48 -3.90
CA ALA A 86 3.10 -1.28 -4.27
C ALA A 86 4.02 -2.37 -3.70
N LYS A 87 3.79 -2.83 -2.46
CA LYS A 87 4.54 -3.95 -1.86
C LYS A 87 4.28 -5.27 -2.59
N GLU A 88 3.03 -5.56 -2.92
CA GLU A 88 2.67 -6.76 -3.67
C GLU A 88 3.28 -6.75 -5.06
N TYR A 89 3.18 -5.62 -5.78
CA TYR A 89 3.80 -5.46 -7.09
C TYR A 89 5.31 -5.67 -7.03
N ARG A 90 6.00 -5.05 -6.05
CA ARG A 90 7.46 -5.24 -5.87
C ARG A 90 7.81 -6.70 -5.66
N ARG A 91 7.10 -7.39 -4.75
CA ARG A 91 7.31 -8.82 -4.48
C ARG A 91 7.04 -9.68 -5.71
N ALA A 92 5.97 -9.41 -6.45
CA ALA A 92 5.65 -10.13 -7.68
C ALA A 92 6.75 -9.92 -8.75
N HIS A 93 7.26 -8.70 -8.87
CA HIS A 93 8.35 -8.38 -9.80
C HIS A 93 9.68 -9.05 -9.39
N GLU A 94 9.99 -9.10 -8.09
CA GLU A 94 11.14 -9.86 -7.55
C GLU A 94 11.01 -11.35 -7.87
N LEU A 95 9.82 -11.95 -7.69
CA LEU A 95 9.55 -13.36 -8.00
C LEU A 95 9.70 -13.68 -9.49
N LEU A 96 9.32 -12.74 -10.36
CA LEU A 96 9.51 -12.89 -11.80
C LEU A 96 10.97 -12.73 -12.24
N GLY A 97 11.83 -12.19 -11.37
CA GLY A 97 13.24 -11.96 -11.69
C GLY A 97 13.42 -11.04 -12.90
N GLY A 98 12.51 -10.08 -13.09
CA GLY A 98 12.49 -9.18 -14.25
C GLY A 98 12.10 -9.83 -15.58
N LYS A 99 11.61 -11.07 -15.56
CA LYS A 99 11.15 -11.77 -16.77
C LYS A 99 9.66 -11.47 -17.01
N GLY A 100 9.41 -10.53 -17.93
CA GLY A 100 8.07 -10.16 -18.35
C GLY A 100 7.29 -9.37 -17.30
N THR A 101 6.00 -9.19 -17.55
CA THR A 101 5.13 -8.40 -16.66
C THR A 101 4.33 -9.28 -15.70
N VAL A 102 3.92 -8.70 -14.56
CA VAL A 102 3.01 -9.38 -13.61
C VAL A 102 1.72 -9.81 -14.30
N LEU A 103 1.23 -9.01 -15.25
CA LEU A 103 0.02 -9.29 -16.01
C LEU A 103 0.19 -10.52 -16.92
N GLU A 104 1.32 -10.66 -17.61
CA GLU A 104 1.63 -11.85 -18.42
C GLU A 104 1.70 -13.11 -17.55
N ALA A 105 2.32 -13.01 -16.36
CA ALA A 105 2.42 -14.11 -15.42
C ALA A 105 1.03 -14.56 -14.92
N VAL A 106 0.16 -13.61 -14.59
CA VAL A 106 -1.23 -13.89 -14.19
C VAL A 106 -2.01 -14.52 -15.35
N GLN A 107 -1.89 -13.98 -16.56
CA GLN A 107 -2.54 -14.56 -17.74
C GLN A 107 -2.05 -15.98 -18.02
N TYR A 108 -0.75 -16.23 -17.88
CA TYR A 108 -0.17 -17.56 -18.02
C TYR A 108 -0.71 -18.53 -16.95
N PHE A 109 -0.76 -18.10 -15.70
CA PHE A 109 -1.33 -18.89 -14.60
C PHE A 109 -2.81 -19.24 -14.83
N LEU A 110 -3.62 -18.28 -15.29
CA LEU A 110 -5.02 -18.50 -15.62
C LEU A 110 -5.18 -19.46 -16.82
N LYS A 111 -4.35 -19.31 -17.86
CA LYS A 111 -4.34 -20.21 -19.04
C LYS A 111 -3.97 -21.65 -18.69
N LEU A 112 -3.12 -21.85 -17.69
CA LEU A 112 -2.76 -23.19 -17.20
C LEU A 112 -3.89 -23.89 -16.42
N GLY A 113 -5.02 -23.21 -16.15
CA GLY A 113 -6.18 -23.82 -15.48
C GLY A 113 -5.94 -24.16 -14.01
N VAL A 114 -4.85 -23.68 -13.42
CA VAL A 114 -4.52 -23.86 -11.99
C VAL A 114 -5.31 -22.89 -11.10
N ALA A 115 -6.17 -22.06 -11.70
CA ALA A 115 -6.95 -21.00 -11.07
C ALA A 115 -7.82 -21.46 -9.89
N THR A 116 -8.09 -22.75 -9.77
CA THR A 116 -8.51 -23.35 -8.50
C THR A 116 -7.50 -24.43 -8.13
N PRO A 117 -6.79 -24.34 -6.99
CA PRO A 117 -6.20 -25.52 -6.39
C PRO A 117 -7.38 -26.41 -6.00
N HIS A 118 -7.75 -27.31 -6.91
CA HIS A 118 -8.77 -28.31 -6.64
C HIS A 118 -8.17 -29.14 -5.51
N LYS A 119 -8.67 -28.94 -4.27
CA LYS A 119 -8.37 -29.80 -3.11
C LYS A 119 -9.01 -31.17 -3.35
N ALA A 120 -8.68 -31.82 -4.46
CA ALA A 120 -9.06 -33.18 -4.73
C ALA A 120 -8.13 -34.07 -3.91
N LYS A 121 -8.72 -34.99 -3.13
CA LYS A 121 -7.93 -36.03 -2.48
C LYS A 121 -7.28 -36.87 -3.59
N VAL A 122 -6.04 -37.30 -3.38
CA VAL A 122 -5.26 -38.12 -4.33
C VAL A 122 -6.09 -39.31 -4.85
N LEU A 123 -6.90 -39.91 -3.97
CA LEU A 123 -7.83 -40.99 -4.27
C LEU A 123 -8.85 -40.66 -5.37
N ASP A 124 -9.40 -39.44 -5.39
CA ASP A 124 -10.38 -39.01 -6.39
C ASP A 124 -9.73 -38.79 -7.76
N VAL A 125 -8.49 -38.30 -7.76
CA VAL A 125 -7.68 -38.16 -8.98
C VAL A 125 -7.31 -39.53 -9.54
N CYS A 126 -6.88 -40.47 -8.69
CA CYS A 126 -6.57 -41.84 -9.09
C CYS A 126 -7.80 -42.56 -9.66
N ARG A 127 -8.99 -42.41 -9.06
CA ARG A 127 -10.24 -42.98 -9.58
C ARG A 127 -10.60 -42.43 -10.96
N LYS A 128 -10.46 -41.11 -11.16
CA LYS A 128 -10.67 -40.47 -12.47
C LYS A 128 -9.67 -40.97 -13.52
N LEU A 129 -8.40 -41.14 -13.16
CA LEU A 129 -7.37 -41.67 -14.07
C LEU A 129 -7.59 -43.14 -14.45
N VAL A 130 -8.01 -43.98 -13.50
CA VAL A 130 -8.36 -45.38 -13.77
C VAL A 130 -9.61 -45.48 -14.67
N ALA A 131 -10.61 -44.62 -14.43
CA ALA A 131 -11.79 -44.53 -15.29
C ALA A 131 -11.43 -44.05 -16.71
N ALA A 132 -10.54 -43.06 -16.84
CA ALA A 132 -10.05 -42.58 -18.14
C ALA A 132 -9.24 -43.65 -18.89
N LYS A 133 -8.44 -44.46 -18.18
CA LYS A 133 -7.67 -45.57 -18.74
C LYS A 133 -8.56 -46.71 -19.26
N LYS A 134 -9.71 -46.96 -18.63
CA LYS A 134 -10.71 -47.94 -19.11
C LYS A 134 -11.41 -47.47 -20.40
N ASN A 135 -11.45 -46.17 -20.67
CA ASN A 135 -12.07 -45.60 -21.88
C ASN A 135 -11.11 -45.51 -23.08
N GLY A 136 -9.95 -46.17 -23.03
CA GLY A 136 -9.04 -46.33 -24.18
C GLY A 136 -8.33 -45.06 -24.68
N ARG A 137 -8.55 -43.90 -24.07
CA ARG A 137 -7.83 -42.67 -24.42
C ARG A 137 -6.50 -42.59 -23.68
N SER A 138 -5.51 -43.35 -24.15
CA SER A 138 -4.11 -43.04 -23.85
C SER A 138 -3.77 -41.69 -24.49
N TYR A 139 -3.48 -40.68 -23.68
CA TYR A 139 -2.95 -39.40 -24.14
C TYR A 139 -1.51 -39.64 -24.63
N SER A 140 -1.32 -39.96 -25.91
CA SER A 140 -0.01 -39.81 -26.53
C SER A 140 0.19 -38.32 -26.80
N ALA A 141 1.12 -37.69 -26.08
CA ALA A 141 1.52 -36.32 -26.39
C ALA A 141 1.93 -36.24 -27.87
N PRO A 142 1.47 -35.23 -28.64
CA PRO A 142 1.87 -35.12 -30.04
C PRO A 142 3.38 -34.90 -30.11
N SER A 143 4.11 -35.84 -30.71
CA SER A 143 5.54 -35.69 -30.99
C SER A 143 5.72 -34.44 -31.85
N ARG A 144 6.37 -33.40 -31.31
CA ARG A 144 6.80 -32.25 -32.12
C ARG A 144 7.81 -32.77 -33.14
N ARG A 145 7.38 -32.99 -34.37
CA ARG A 145 8.30 -33.24 -35.49
C ARG A 145 9.05 -31.94 -35.73
N PHE A 146 10.35 -31.96 -35.46
CA PHE A 146 11.26 -30.91 -35.83
C PHE A 146 11.48 -31.02 -37.34
N THR A 147 10.86 -30.14 -38.13
CA THR A 147 11.22 -29.98 -39.55
C THR A 147 12.35 -28.95 -39.63
N PRO A 148 13.57 -29.32 -40.06
CA PRO A 148 14.59 -28.34 -40.37
C PRO A 148 14.14 -27.58 -41.63
N ALA A 149 14.18 -26.24 -41.56
CA ALA A 149 13.96 -25.38 -42.71
C ALA A 149 15.14 -25.51 -43.69
N LEU A 150 14.81 -25.62 -44.98
CA LEU A 150 15.74 -25.51 -46.11
C LEU A 150 16.05 -24.03 -46.38
#